data_AF-A0A0R1M187-F1
#
_entry.id   AF-A0A0R1M187-F1
#
_cell.length_a   1.000
_cell.length_b   1.000
_cell.length_c   1.000
_cell.angle_alpha   90.00
_cell.angle_beta   90.00
_cell.angle_gamma   90.00
#
_symmetry.space_group_name_H-M   'P 1'
#
loop_
_entity.id
_entity.type
_entity.pdbx_description
1 polymer ?
#
loop_
_entity_poly.entity_id
_entity_poly.type
_entity_poly.pdbx_seq_one_letter_code
_entity_poly.pdbx_strand_id
1 'polypeptide(L)'
;MKQLLKSIIAGAMVTVMGLGVVNSNVSAKTTSSKIQTSKVKSVQTYKATKYYTKFNLTGGNVYTSRYLKSYQHKLANYPNTTWYSTEKATVLKTDGKTAQYRYIYNASKSVKGWVWWRDLQTKPAPKVKTQYLLVMGHGAGDAGARGNGTTEATYLRNKMLPKLRKYAAKVTNVKISFYNPKHDIVKDTLTYHKGSYDINKKTKVIMFHLDAAGGHGGHVIIHAKTPTARDRRLAGVIKKYIGLNPAYHGYSYRTNLKNCNVLRKRGIDYSLIETAFIDNKSDYAKLNKHLDQISKGYIEAIANRTIK
;
A
#
# COMPACT_ATOMS: atom_id res chain seq x y z
N MET A 1 -33.06 -36.75 -73.69
CA MET A 1 -33.61 -35.40 -73.49
C MET A 1 -33.86 -35.25 -72.00
N LYS A 2 -32.93 -34.63 -71.27
CA LYS A 2 -33.11 -33.32 -70.62
C LYS A 2 -34.26 -33.30 -69.59
N GLN A 3 -33.83 -32.98 -68.36
CA GLN A 3 -34.50 -32.15 -67.36
C GLN A 3 -35.32 -32.79 -66.22
N LEU A 4 -34.87 -32.40 -65.02
CA LEU A 4 -35.67 -31.99 -63.84
C LEU A 4 -36.29 -33.16 -63.03
N LEU A 5 -36.39 -33.15 -61.70
CA LEU A 5 -36.24 -32.13 -60.67
C LEU A 5 -36.00 -32.83 -59.31
N LYS A 6 -35.46 -32.06 -58.37
CA LYS A 6 -35.08 -32.35 -56.98
C LYS A 6 -36.09 -33.16 -56.15
N SER A 7 -35.57 -34.02 -55.27
CA SER A 7 -36.20 -34.30 -53.97
C SER A 7 -35.17 -34.11 -52.85
N ILE A 8 -35.48 -33.16 -51.97
CA ILE A 8 -34.80 -32.92 -50.69
C ILE A 8 -35.49 -33.80 -49.66
N ILE A 9 -34.74 -34.67 -48.98
CA ILE A 9 -35.13 -35.26 -47.71
C ILE A 9 -34.02 -35.01 -46.70
N ALA A 10 -34.44 -34.52 -45.54
CA ALA A 10 -33.65 -34.10 -44.41
C ALA A 10 -32.84 -35.24 -43.77
N GLY A 11 -31.69 -34.90 -43.20
CA GLY A 11 -30.91 -35.79 -42.34
C GLY A 11 -29.93 -34.97 -41.50
N ALA A 12 -30.28 -34.76 -40.23
CA ALA A 12 -29.48 -34.05 -39.24
C ALA A 12 -28.10 -34.71 -39.05
N MET A 13 -27.02 -33.93 -39.18
CA MET A 13 -25.71 -34.30 -38.63
C MET A 13 -25.44 -33.44 -37.39
N VAL A 14 -25.55 -34.11 -36.24
CA VAL A 14 -25.04 -33.70 -34.94
C VAL A 14 -23.57 -33.33 -35.09
N THR A 15 -23.26 -32.04 -34.95
CA THR A 15 -21.88 -31.57 -34.88
C THR A 15 -21.36 -31.89 -33.48
N VAL A 16 -20.59 -32.97 -33.35
CA VAL A 16 -19.76 -33.21 -32.17
C VAL A 16 -18.74 -32.08 -32.10
N MET A 17 -18.96 -31.12 -31.19
CA MET A 17 -17.94 -30.16 -30.77
C MET A 17 -16.77 -30.95 -30.17
N GLY A 18 -15.74 -31.17 -30.98
CA GLY A 18 -14.44 -31.57 -30.45
C GLY A 18 -13.98 -30.49 -29.48
N LEU A 19 -13.76 -30.89 -28.21
CA LEU A 19 -13.00 -30.10 -27.25
C LEU A 19 -11.57 -29.96 -27.77
N GLY A 20 -11.34 -28.96 -28.61
CA GLY A 20 -10.01 -28.45 -28.89
C GLY A 20 -9.46 -27.89 -27.59
N VAL A 21 -8.50 -28.58 -26.99
CA VAL A 21 -7.68 -28.05 -25.90
C VAL A 21 -7.01 -26.78 -26.44
N VAL A 22 -7.57 -25.63 -26.08
CA VAL A 22 -6.97 -24.33 -26.39
C VAL A 22 -5.73 -24.19 -25.52
N ASN A 23 -4.59 -24.57 -26.09
CA ASN A 23 -3.29 -24.40 -25.47
C ASN A 23 -2.99 -22.89 -25.46
N SER A 24 -3.48 -22.20 -24.44
CA SER A 24 -3.30 -20.76 -24.25
C SER A 24 -1.88 -20.47 -23.77
N ASN A 25 -0.90 -20.65 -24.67
CA ASN A 25 0.42 -20.07 -24.53
C ASN A 25 0.34 -18.55 -24.75
N VAL A 26 -0.27 -17.85 -23.78
CA VAL A 26 -0.16 -16.39 -23.70
C VAL A 26 1.29 -16.08 -23.35
N SER A 27 2.10 -15.78 -24.37
CA SER A 27 3.49 -15.36 -24.20
C SER A 27 3.54 -14.15 -23.26
N ALA A 28 4.28 -14.28 -22.15
CA ALA A 28 4.38 -13.24 -21.13
C ALA A 28 5.02 -11.98 -21.73
N LYS A 29 4.22 -10.92 -21.90
CA LYS A 29 4.62 -9.65 -22.53
C LYS A 29 5.81 -9.02 -21.81
N THR A 30 6.95 -8.95 -22.50
CA THR A 30 8.17 -8.29 -21.99
C THR A 30 8.06 -6.77 -22.21
N THR A 31 8.70 -5.97 -21.35
CA THR A 31 8.82 -4.51 -21.49
C THR A 31 10.25 -4.12 -21.82
N SER A 32 10.45 -3.25 -22.80
CA SER A 32 11.77 -2.72 -23.17
C SER A 32 12.36 -1.83 -22.08
N SER A 33 13.66 -1.93 -21.88
CA SER A 33 14.42 -1.12 -20.92
C SER A 33 15.18 0.00 -21.61
N LYS A 34 15.19 1.18 -20.97
CA LYS A 34 16.03 2.31 -21.37
C LYS A 34 17.51 2.13 -20.99
N ILE A 35 17.80 1.25 -20.04
CA ILE A 35 19.15 0.95 -19.55
C ILE A 35 19.52 -0.46 -20.03
N GLN A 36 20.65 -0.57 -20.72
CA GLN A 36 21.15 -1.83 -21.28
C GLN A 36 22.60 -2.06 -20.88
N THR A 37 23.08 -3.28 -21.06
CA THR A 37 24.49 -3.63 -20.90
C THR A 37 25.22 -3.39 -22.23
N SER A 38 26.26 -2.56 -22.20
CA SER A 38 27.20 -2.39 -23.31
C SER A 38 28.27 -3.47 -23.33
N LYS A 39 28.79 -3.84 -22.13
CA LYS A 39 29.80 -4.89 -21.99
C LYS A 39 29.57 -5.70 -20.72
N VAL A 40 29.55 -7.03 -20.83
CA VAL A 40 29.60 -7.92 -19.66
C VAL A 40 31.07 -8.03 -19.24
N LYS A 41 31.42 -7.50 -18.06
CA LYS A 41 32.81 -7.51 -17.56
C LYS A 41 33.18 -8.84 -16.94
N SER A 42 32.28 -9.43 -16.17
CA SER A 42 32.51 -10.74 -15.55
C SER A 42 31.20 -11.44 -15.22
N VAL A 43 31.24 -12.77 -15.20
CA VAL A 43 30.17 -13.63 -14.70
C VAL A 43 30.80 -14.63 -13.74
N GLN A 44 30.18 -14.82 -12.58
CA GLN A 44 30.60 -15.80 -11.59
C GLN A 44 29.39 -16.63 -11.18
N THR A 45 29.54 -17.95 -11.26
CA THR A 45 28.56 -18.93 -10.78
C THR A 45 28.88 -19.32 -9.33
N TYR A 46 27.87 -19.71 -8.57
CA TYR A 46 28.03 -20.16 -7.18
C TYR A 46 26.87 -21.05 -6.76
N LYS A 47 27.07 -21.79 -5.66
CA LYS A 47 26.00 -22.58 -5.01
C LYS A 47 24.81 -21.69 -4.67
N ALA A 48 23.60 -22.20 -4.90
CA ALA A 48 22.37 -21.45 -4.73
C ALA A 48 22.33 -20.74 -3.35
N THR A 49 22.37 -19.41 -3.39
CA THR A 49 22.38 -18.55 -2.20
C THR A 49 21.03 -17.86 -2.06
N LYS A 50 20.51 -17.81 -0.83
CA LYS A 50 19.23 -17.17 -0.52
C LYS A 50 19.37 -15.66 -0.45
N TYR A 51 18.43 -14.98 -1.08
CA TYR A 51 18.20 -13.54 -1.00
C TYR A 51 16.72 -13.27 -0.80
N TYR A 52 16.41 -12.04 -0.45
CA TYR A 52 15.05 -11.57 -0.26
C TYR A 52 14.88 -10.22 -0.94
N THR A 53 13.67 -9.91 -1.35
CA THR A 53 13.34 -8.56 -1.83
C THR A 53 13.68 -7.54 -0.75
N LYS A 54 14.36 -6.45 -1.12
CA LYS A 54 14.69 -5.38 -0.20
C LYS A 54 13.44 -4.74 0.40
N PHE A 55 13.48 -4.49 1.70
CA PHE A 55 12.39 -3.82 2.41
C PHE A 55 12.10 -2.43 1.82
N ASN A 56 10.81 -2.12 1.64
CA ASN A 56 10.31 -0.88 1.03
C ASN A 56 10.79 -0.60 -0.40
N LEU A 57 11.18 -1.64 -1.14
CA LEU A 57 11.51 -1.49 -2.54
C LEU A 57 10.26 -1.06 -3.34
N THR A 58 10.35 0.05 -4.06
CA THR A 58 9.27 0.60 -4.90
C THR A 58 9.40 0.21 -6.38
N GLY A 59 10.49 -0.47 -6.76
CA GLY A 59 10.79 -0.88 -8.14
C GLY A 59 11.52 -2.21 -8.24
N GLY A 60 12.66 -2.21 -8.94
CA GLY A 60 13.53 -3.37 -9.14
C GLY A 60 13.08 -4.27 -10.29
N ASN A 61 13.44 -3.90 -11.52
CA ASN A 61 13.13 -4.71 -12.70
C ASN A 61 13.84 -6.06 -12.64
N VAL A 62 13.11 -7.13 -12.97
CA VAL A 62 13.63 -8.48 -13.16
C VAL A 62 13.82 -8.69 -14.66
N TYR A 63 15.05 -8.47 -15.11
CA TYR A 63 15.43 -8.51 -16.51
C TYR A 63 15.49 -9.93 -17.02
N THR A 64 15.07 -10.14 -18.27
CA THR A 64 15.08 -11.46 -18.92
C THR A 64 16.50 -11.97 -19.14
N SER A 65 17.49 -11.07 -19.23
CA SER A 65 18.90 -11.40 -19.36
C SER A 65 19.80 -10.37 -18.69
N ARG A 66 21.07 -10.73 -18.48
CA ARG A 66 22.15 -9.82 -18.04
C ARG A 66 22.46 -8.69 -19.00
N TYR A 67 21.85 -8.68 -20.20
CA TYR A 67 21.95 -7.57 -21.14
C TYR A 67 20.96 -6.43 -20.85
N LEU A 68 20.02 -6.67 -19.94
CA LEU A 68 19.07 -5.69 -19.42
C LEU A 68 18.14 -5.07 -20.49
N LYS A 69 18.07 -5.65 -21.71
CA LYS A 69 17.26 -5.13 -22.82
C LYS A 69 15.76 -5.09 -22.52
N SER A 70 15.26 -6.10 -21.82
CA SER A 70 13.86 -6.20 -21.44
C SER A 70 13.68 -6.83 -20.07
N TYR A 71 12.53 -6.57 -19.45
CA TYR A 71 12.13 -7.16 -18.17
C TYR A 71 10.68 -7.62 -18.21
N GLN A 72 10.34 -8.61 -17.38
CA GLN A 72 8.98 -9.16 -17.26
C GLN A 72 8.35 -8.87 -15.90
N HIS A 73 9.16 -8.81 -14.85
CA HIS A 73 8.67 -8.65 -13.48
C HIS A 73 9.31 -7.45 -12.79
N LYS A 74 8.74 -7.08 -11.64
CA LYS A 74 9.33 -6.12 -10.70
C LYS A 74 9.38 -6.75 -9.31
N LEU A 75 10.54 -6.71 -8.67
CA LEU A 75 10.78 -7.23 -7.31
C LEU A 75 9.81 -6.65 -6.29
N ALA A 76 9.45 -5.36 -6.40
CA ALA A 76 8.45 -4.72 -5.54
C ALA A 76 7.08 -5.43 -5.50
N ASN A 77 6.75 -6.23 -6.53
CA ASN A 77 5.53 -7.03 -6.54
C ASN A 77 5.62 -8.29 -5.67
N TYR A 78 6.81 -8.61 -5.17
CA TYR A 78 7.16 -9.84 -4.46
C TYR A 78 7.88 -9.53 -3.14
N PRO A 79 7.30 -8.71 -2.24
CA PRO A 79 8.00 -8.20 -1.06
C PRO A 79 8.34 -9.29 -0.02
N ASN A 80 7.63 -10.42 -0.05
CA ASN A 80 7.78 -11.53 0.90
C ASN A 80 8.32 -12.80 0.23
N THR A 81 9.11 -12.64 -0.83
CA THR A 81 9.61 -13.77 -1.61
C THR A 81 11.06 -14.07 -1.27
N THR A 82 11.34 -15.35 -1.03
CA THR A 82 12.70 -15.88 -1.00
C THR A 82 13.14 -16.13 -2.44
N TRP A 83 14.27 -15.55 -2.79
CA TRP A 83 14.94 -15.71 -4.07
C TRP A 83 16.15 -16.60 -3.89
N TYR A 84 16.38 -17.48 -4.85
CA TYR A 84 17.58 -18.26 -4.96
C TYR A 84 18.42 -17.68 -6.08
N SER A 85 19.70 -17.46 -5.81
CA SER A 85 20.64 -16.90 -6.77
C SER A 85 21.80 -17.87 -6.99
N THR A 86 22.16 -18.09 -8.24
CA THR A 86 23.26 -18.98 -8.64
C THR A 86 24.34 -18.26 -9.43
N GLU A 87 24.09 -17.02 -9.86
CA GLU A 87 25.02 -16.24 -10.66
C GLU A 87 25.03 -14.78 -10.25
N LYS A 88 26.20 -14.15 -10.38
CA LYS A 88 26.34 -12.70 -10.42
C LYS A 88 27.11 -12.29 -11.67
N ALA A 89 26.77 -11.13 -12.22
CA ALA A 89 27.45 -10.54 -13.34
C ALA A 89 27.82 -9.09 -13.01
N THR A 90 29.05 -8.70 -13.35
CA THR A 90 29.46 -7.29 -13.38
C THR A 90 29.29 -6.80 -14.80
N VAL A 91 28.48 -5.77 -15.00
CA VAL A 91 28.18 -5.23 -16.33
C VAL A 91 28.57 -3.76 -16.41
N LEU A 92 29.11 -3.36 -17.54
CA LEU A 92 29.17 -1.97 -17.98
C LEU A 92 27.86 -1.65 -18.67
N LYS A 93 27.15 -0.65 -18.18
CA LYS A 93 25.90 -0.20 -18.77
C LYS A 93 26.16 0.80 -19.90
N THR A 94 25.16 1.03 -20.74
CA THR A 94 25.22 2.03 -21.82
C THR A 94 25.45 3.46 -21.32
N ASP A 95 25.17 3.75 -20.04
CA ASP A 95 25.48 5.02 -19.38
C ASP A 95 26.91 5.10 -18.82
N GLY A 96 27.79 4.15 -19.19
CA GLY A 96 29.18 4.08 -18.74
C GLY A 96 29.37 3.58 -17.29
N LYS A 97 28.28 3.39 -16.52
CA LYS A 97 28.40 2.96 -15.11
C LYS A 97 28.52 1.45 -15.02
N THR A 98 29.42 1.00 -14.14
CA THR A 98 29.54 -0.42 -13.80
C THR A 98 28.55 -0.79 -12.69
N ALA A 99 27.85 -1.92 -12.83
CA ALA A 99 26.89 -2.41 -11.84
C ALA A 99 26.94 -3.94 -11.72
N GLN A 100 26.62 -4.45 -10.53
CA GLN A 100 26.46 -5.88 -10.30
C GLN A 100 24.99 -6.28 -10.35
N TYR A 101 24.71 -7.34 -11.11
CA TYR A 101 23.41 -7.98 -11.19
C TYR A 101 23.52 -9.42 -10.71
N ARG A 102 22.43 -9.94 -10.14
CA ARG A 102 22.31 -11.33 -9.74
C ARG A 102 21.21 -12.00 -10.53
N TYR A 103 21.47 -13.20 -11.02
CA TYR A 103 20.40 -14.06 -11.49
C TYR A 103 19.65 -14.59 -10.27
N ILE A 104 18.32 -14.53 -10.32
CA ILE A 104 17.43 -15.00 -9.25
C ILE A 104 16.31 -15.86 -9.83
N TYR A 105 15.75 -16.73 -8.99
CA TYR A 105 14.50 -17.42 -9.24
C TYR A 105 13.74 -17.66 -7.92
N ASN A 106 12.42 -17.69 -7.97
CA ASN A 106 11.60 -18.14 -6.84
C ASN A 106 11.56 -19.68 -6.77
N ALA A 107 11.08 -20.24 -5.67
CA ALA A 107 11.08 -21.71 -5.45
C ALA A 107 10.42 -22.49 -6.60
N SER A 108 9.29 -22.00 -7.13
CA SER A 108 8.57 -22.62 -8.25
C SER A 108 9.17 -22.34 -9.63
N LYS A 109 10.23 -21.51 -9.71
CA LYS A 109 10.86 -21.03 -10.95
C LYS A 109 9.92 -20.29 -11.91
N SER A 110 8.71 -19.92 -11.46
CA SER A 110 7.74 -19.16 -12.24
C SER A 110 8.12 -17.69 -12.42
N VAL A 111 9.01 -17.16 -11.55
CA VAL A 111 9.61 -15.84 -11.71
C VAL A 111 11.12 -16.01 -11.59
N LYS A 112 11.84 -15.61 -12.64
CA LYS A 112 13.30 -15.68 -12.73
C LYS A 112 13.87 -14.57 -13.59
N GLY A 113 15.14 -14.26 -13.41
CA GLY A 113 15.83 -13.26 -14.22
C GLY A 113 16.93 -12.54 -13.47
N TRP A 114 17.43 -11.45 -14.05
CA TRP A 114 18.54 -10.67 -13.54
C TRP A 114 18.04 -9.44 -12.79
N VAL A 115 18.54 -9.21 -11.59
CA VAL A 115 18.16 -8.06 -10.76
C VAL A 115 19.38 -7.32 -10.26
N TRP A 116 19.25 -6.02 -10.04
CA TRP A 116 20.31 -5.23 -9.45
C TRP A 116 20.55 -5.68 -8.01
N TRP A 117 21.80 -5.93 -7.64
CA TRP A 117 22.09 -6.58 -6.36
C TRP A 117 21.62 -5.76 -5.13
N ARG A 118 21.55 -4.43 -5.25
CA ARG A 118 21.12 -3.53 -4.16
C ARG A 118 19.62 -3.52 -3.93
N ASP A 119 18.84 -4.17 -4.79
CA ASP A 119 17.40 -4.41 -4.63
C ASP A 119 17.11 -5.72 -3.87
N LEU A 120 18.16 -6.47 -3.52
CA LEU A 120 18.10 -7.66 -2.69
C LEU A 120 18.68 -7.37 -1.29
N GLN A 121 18.29 -8.20 -0.33
CA GLN A 121 18.86 -8.26 1.01
C GLN A 121 19.12 -9.72 1.40
N THR A 122 20.06 -9.94 2.32
CA THR A 122 20.51 -11.29 2.74
C THR A 122 19.70 -11.86 3.91
N LYS A 123 18.94 -11.02 4.60
CA LYS A 123 18.02 -11.41 5.67
C LYS A 123 16.58 -11.26 5.18
N PRO A 124 15.63 -12.13 5.58
CA PRO A 124 14.24 -11.93 5.23
C PRO A 124 13.77 -10.55 5.69
N ALA A 125 12.87 -9.94 4.91
CA ALA A 125 12.15 -8.77 5.41
C ALA A 125 11.55 -9.17 6.77
N PRO A 126 11.64 -8.31 7.79
CA PRO A 126 11.10 -8.64 9.09
C PRO A 126 9.66 -9.14 8.93
N LYS A 127 9.34 -10.33 9.45
CA LYS A 127 7.94 -10.82 9.58
C LYS A 127 7.24 -10.01 10.68
N VAL A 128 7.28 -8.70 10.58
CA VAL A 128 6.67 -7.83 11.57
C VAL A 128 5.25 -7.65 11.10
N LYS A 129 4.36 -8.48 11.64
CA LYS A 129 2.92 -8.19 11.63
C LYS A 129 2.69 -7.01 12.59
N THR A 130 3.20 -5.83 12.22
CA THR A 130 2.97 -4.60 12.97
C THR A 130 1.46 -4.46 13.08
N GLN A 131 0.96 -4.36 14.30
CA GLN A 131 -0.47 -4.25 14.53
C GLN A 131 -0.82 -2.77 14.57
N TYR A 132 -1.77 -2.37 13.75
CA TYR A 132 -2.34 -1.03 13.77
C TYR A 132 -3.80 -1.13 14.19
N LEU A 133 -4.19 -0.29 15.13
CA LEU A 133 -5.58 -0.02 15.45
C LEU A 133 -5.96 1.34 14.86
N LEU A 134 -6.93 1.32 13.96
CA LEU A 134 -7.47 2.52 13.32
C LEU A 134 -8.72 2.94 14.08
N VAL A 135 -8.78 4.20 14.47
CA VAL A 135 -9.84 4.77 15.30
C VAL A 135 -10.48 5.92 14.53
N MET A 136 -11.81 5.91 14.42
CA MET A 136 -12.56 7.07 13.96
C MET A 136 -12.82 7.96 15.18
N GLY A 137 -12.46 9.24 15.11
CA GLY A 137 -12.69 10.20 16.19
C GLY A 137 -14.17 10.31 16.60
N HIS A 138 -14.38 10.77 17.83
CA HIS A 138 -15.69 11.05 18.42
C HIS A 138 -16.63 9.83 18.37
N GLY A 139 -17.95 10.02 18.36
CA GLY A 139 -18.98 8.97 18.33
C GLY A 139 -19.68 8.74 19.66
N ALA A 140 -20.56 7.74 19.72
CA ALA A 140 -21.28 7.36 20.94
C ALA A 140 -21.95 8.54 21.69
N GLY A 141 -22.55 9.47 20.93
CA GLY A 141 -23.19 10.70 21.43
C GLY A 141 -22.34 11.97 21.23
N ASP A 142 -21.03 11.83 21.02
CA ASP A 142 -20.16 12.94 20.62
C ASP A 142 -20.14 13.07 19.09
N ALA A 143 -20.58 14.23 18.58
CA ALA A 143 -20.60 14.51 17.15
C ALA A 143 -19.22 14.90 16.59
N GLY A 144 -18.31 15.38 17.44
CA GLY A 144 -17.11 16.07 17.02
C GLY A 144 -17.41 17.38 16.29
N ALA A 145 -16.48 17.79 15.42
CA ALA A 145 -16.63 18.99 14.62
C ALA A 145 -17.87 18.93 13.71
N ARG A 146 -18.47 20.09 13.41
CA ARG A 146 -19.65 20.22 12.56
C ARG A 146 -19.37 21.17 11.40
N GLY A 147 -19.84 20.83 10.20
CA GLY A 147 -19.65 21.65 9.02
C GLY A 147 -20.23 20.99 7.77
N ASN A 148 -20.55 21.81 6.76
CA ASN A 148 -21.04 21.33 5.45
C ASN A 148 -22.17 20.28 5.53
N GLY A 149 -23.12 20.48 6.45
CA GLY A 149 -24.29 19.61 6.61
C GLY A 149 -24.02 18.25 7.25
N THR A 150 -22.88 18.07 7.91
CA THR A 150 -22.55 16.81 8.58
C THR A 150 -21.74 17.04 9.86
N THR A 151 -21.49 15.95 10.57
CA THR A 151 -20.59 15.91 11.74
C THR A 151 -19.38 15.07 11.40
N GLU A 152 -18.27 15.33 12.07
CA GLU A 152 -17.05 14.55 11.95
C GLU A 152 -17.30 13.07 12.24
N ALA A 153 -17.98 12.78 13.36
CA ALA A 153 -18.32 11.42 13.75
C ALA A 153 -19.11 10.69 12.66
N THR A 154 -20.10 11.36 12.05
CA THR A 154 -20.92 10.83 10.96
C THR A 154 -20.09 10.63 9.69
N TYR A 155 -19.30 11.63 9.27
CA TYR A 155 -18.51 11.57 8.05
C TYR A 155 -17.49 10.41 8.09
N LEU A 156 -16.72 10.34 9.17
CA LEU A 156 -15.68 9.32 9.33
C LEU A 156 -16.28 7.90 9.28
N ARG A 157 -17.39 7.67 9.99
CA ARG A 157 -18.03 6.35 10.07
C ARG A 157 -18.73 5.94 8.78
N ASN A 158 -19.47 6.86 8.16
CA ASN A 158 -20.33 6.53 7.03
C ASN A 158 -19.58 6.59 5.70
N LYS A 159 -18.55 7.45 5.59
CA LYS A 159 -17.84 7.67 4.32
C LYS A 159 -16.41 7.13 4.33
N MET A 160 -15.58 7.50 5.31
CA MET A 160 -14.15 7.16 5.30
C MET A 160 -13.88 5.71 5.72
N LEU A 161 -14.50 5.24 6.81
CA LEU A 161 -14.28 3.91 7.39
C LEU A 161 -14.53 2.76 6.40
N PRO A 162 -15.61 2.72 5.60
CA PRO A 162 -15.81 1.65 4.62
C PRO A 162 -14.66 1.54 3.62
N LYS A 163 -14.11 2.68 3.17
CA LYS A 163 -12.98 2.73 2.24
C LYS A 163 -11.67 2.32 2.91
N LEU A 164 -11.43 2.75 4.15
CA LEU A 164 -10.28 2.28 4.93
C LEU A 164 -10.32 0.75 5.10
N ARG A 165 -11.49 0.17 5.43
CA ARG A 165 -11.67 -1.30 5.53
C ARG A 165 -11.40 -2.00 4.20
N LYS A 166 -11.96 -1.49 3.10
CA LYS A 166 -11.72 -1.99 1.73
C LYS A 166 -10.22 -2.09 1.42
N TYR A 167 -9.45 -1.05 1.72
CA TYR A 167 -8.01 -1.02 1.42
C TYR A 167 -7.17 -1.79 2.44
N ALA A 168 -7.56 -1.80 3.73
CA ALA A 168 -6.90 -2.59 4.77
C ALA A 168 -6.94 -4.09 4.46
N ALA A 169 -8.03 -4.60 3.88
CA ALA A 169 -8.13 -5.99 3.43
C ALA A 169 -7.14 -6.35 2.32
N LYS A 170 -6.60 -5.36 1.60
CA LYS A 170 -5.61 -5.54 0.53
C LYS A 170 -4.17 -5.52 1.01
N VAL A 171 -3.90 -5.36 2.31
CA VAL A 171 -2.55 -5.38 2.87
C VAL A 171 -2.29 -6.59 3.77
N THR A 172 -1.14 -7.23 3.59
CA THR A 172 -0.80 -8.51 4.25
C THR A 172 0.47 -8.44 5.10
N ASN A 173 1.27 -7.38 4.95
CA ASN A 173 2.52 -7.18 5.69
C ASN A 173 2.31 -6.54 7.08
N VAL A 174 1.10 -6.08 7.38
CA VAL A 174 0.70 -5.51 8.68
C VAL A 174 -0.66 -6.08 9.07
N LYS A 175 -0.99 -6.10 10.36
CA LYS A 175 -2.36 -6.36 10.83
C LYS A 175 -3.04 -5.02 11.04
N ILE A 176 -4.15 -4.79 10.37
CA ILE A 176 -4.97 -3.60 10.58
C ILE A 176 -6.29 -4.06 11.20
N SER A 177 -6.56 -3.58 12.41
CA SER A 177 -7.85 -3.70 13.09
C SER A 177 -8.47 -2.32 13.24
N PHE A 178 -9.77 -2.28 13.48
CA PHE A 178 -10.53 -1.06 13.66
C PHE A 178 -11.15 -1.06 15.05
N TYR A 179 -11.07 0.08 15.74
CA TYR A 179 -11.82 0.27 16.97
C TYR A 179 -13.33 0.17 16.68
N ASN A 180 -14.12 -0.28 17.64
CA ASN A 180 -15.55 -0.45 17.44
C ASN A 180 -16.18 0.91 17.07
N PRO A 181 -16.73 1.07 15.85
CA PRO A 181 -17.23 2.38 15.42
C PRO A 181 -18.48 2.82 16.20
N LYS A 182 -19.13 1.93 16.95
CA LYS A 182 -20.24 2.30 17.84
C LYS A 182 -19.77 3.02 19.11
N HIS A 183 -18.48 3.01 19.40
CA HIS A 183 -17.88 3.60 20.59
C HIS A 183 -17.12 4.89 20.27
N ASP A 184 -16.86 5.66 21.32
CA ASP A 184 -15.88 6.74 21.36
C ASP A 184 -14.73 6.34 22.29
N ILE A 185 -13.52 6.27 21.73
CA ILE A 185 -12.33 5.86 22.49
C ILE A 185 -12.00 6.86 23.61
N VAL A 186 -12.34 8.15 23.46
CA VAL A 186 -12.06 9.16 24.49
C VAL A 186 -12.95 8.93 25.69
N LYS A 187 -14.26 8.78 25.49
CA LYS A 187 -15.20 8.39 26.55
C LYS A 187 -14.82 7.05 27.18
N ASP A 188 -14.51 6.04 26.38
CA ASP A 188 -14.08 4.73 26.89
C ASP A 188 -12.84 4.84 27.78
N THR A 189 -11.88 5.69 27.40
CA THR A 189 -10.63 5.87 28.13
C THR A 189 -10.80 6.72 29.39
N LEU A 190 -11.47 7.87 29.29
CA LEU A 190 -11.52 8.87 30.35
C LEU A 190 -12.63 8.63 31.37
N THR A 191 -13.73 8.00 30.96
CA THR A 191 -14.87 7.69 31.85
C THR A 191 -14.79 6.26 32.37
N TYR A 192 -14.60 5.29 31.47
CA TYR A 192 -14.71 3.87 31.83
C TYR A 192 -13.36 3.20 32.12
N HIS A 193 -12.25 3.93 32.02
CA HIS A 193 -10.89 3.38 32.19
C HIS A 193 -10.60 2.16 31.28
N LYS A 194 -11.26 2.12 30.12
CA LYS A 194 -11.15 1.11 29.06
C LYS A 194 -10.45 1.73 27.85
N GLY A 195 -10.65 1.16 26.66
CA GLY A 195 -10.24 1.78 25.39
C GLY A 195 -8.72 1.85 25.28
N SER A 196 -8.13 3.05 25.39
CA SER A 196 -6.66 3.21 25.35
C SER A 196 -5.93 2.46 26.45
N TYR A 197 -6.56 2.09 27.57
CA TYR A 197 -5.97 1.23 28.60
C TYR A 197 -5.92 -0.25 28.20
N ASP A 198 -6.84 -0.71 27.34
CA ASP A 198 -6.96 -2.12 26.94
C ASP A 198 -6.08 -2.46 25.73
N ILE A 199 -5.58 -1.45 25.02
CA ILE A 199 -4.77 -1.66 23.81
C ILE A 199 -3.47 -2.38 24.16
N ASN A 200 -3.16 -3.46 23.42
CA ASN A 200 -1.91 -4.20 23.56
C ASN A 200 -0.70 -3.32 23.20
N LYS A 201 0.36 -3.31 24.05
CA LYS A 201 1.58 -2.50 23.87
C LYS A 201 2.32 -2.69 22.53
N LYS A 202 2.11 -3.82 21.83
CA LYS A 202 2.68 -4.08 20.49
C LYS A 202 1.87 -3.45 19.35
N THR A 203 0.73 -2.83 19.67
CA THR A 203 -0.16 -2.15 18.71
C THR A 203 0.22 -0.70 18.58
N LYS A 204 0.14 -0.16 17.36
CA LYS A 204 0.26 1.26 17.07
C LYS A 204 -1.14 1.82 16.78
N VAL A 205 -1.42 3.06 17.17
CA VAL A 205 -2.75 3.64 17.01
C VAL A 205 -2.74 4.73 15.96
N ILE A 206 -3.72 4.71 15.05
CA ILE A 206 -3.95 5.80 14.09
C ILE A 206 -5.36 6.32 14.29
N MET A 207 -5.48 7.58 14.70
CA MET A 207 -6.76 8.25 14.93
C MET A 207 -7.07 9.18 13.77
N PHE A 208 -8.23 9.02 13.15
CA PHE A 208 -8.68 9.89 12.06
C PHE A 208 -9.69 10.90 12.61
N HIS A 209 -9.46 12.16 12.28
CA HIS A 209 -10.27 13.30 12.68
C HIS A 209 -10.47 14.27 11.48
N LEU A 210 -11.43 15.19 11.64
CA LEU A 210 -11.62 16.34 10.78
C LEU A 210 -11.65 17.60 11.65
N ASP A 211 -10.81 18.58 11.29
CA ASP A 211 -10.63 19.79 12.08
C ASP A 211 -11.75 20.81 11.82
N ALA A 212 -11.82 21.86 12.63
CA ALA A 212 -12.73 22.98 12.46
C ALA A 212 -12.20 24.26 13.12
N ALA A 213 -13.04 25.28 13.26
CA ALA A 213 -12.73 26.61 13.78
C ALA A 213 -12.07 27.53 12.73
N GLY A 214 -12.50 27.43 11.48
CA GLY A 214 -12.23 28.43 10.44
C GLY A 214 -10.89 28.32 9.72
N GLY A 215 -10.15 27.21 9.87
CA GLY A 215 -8.89 26.94 9.17
C GLY A 215 -9.06 26.23 7.81
N HIS A 216 -7.93 25.79 7.25
CA HIS A 216 -7.88 24.97 6.03
C HIS A 216 -6.63 24.08 6.00
N GLY A 217 -6.65 23.05 5.16
CA GLY A 217 -5.59 22.06 5.02
C GLY A 217 -5.55 21.08 6.19
N GLY A 218 -4.95 19.92 5.97
CA GLY A 218 -4.80 18.90 7.03
C GLY A 218 -3.44 18.92 7.71
N HIS A 219 -3.32 18.21 8.83
CA HIS A 219 -2.06 18.01 9.53
C HIS A 219 -2.05 16.69 10.31
N VAL A 220 -0.86 16.25 10.71
CA VAL A 220 -0.69 15.11 11.61
C VAL A 220 -0.29 15.62 12.99
N ILE A 221 -1.08 15.30 14.01
CA ILE A 221 -0.73 15.56 15.40
C ILE A 221 0.30 14.52 15.85
N ILE A 222 1.42 15.02 16.35
CA ILE A 222 2.57 14.22 16.81
C ILE A 222 2.92 14.52 18.26
N HIS A 223 3.45 13.51 18.96
CA HIS A 223 3.79 13.61 20.38
C HIS A 223 5.30 13.73 20.65
N ALA A 224 6.10 13.69 19.59
CA ALA A 224 7.53 13.99 19.60
C ALA A 224 7.75 15.19 18.65
N LYS A 225 8.72 16.06 18.95
CA LYS A 225 9.01 17.24 18.11
C LYS A 225 9.41 16.86 16.68
N THR A 226 9.92 15.65 16.49
CA THR A 226 10.33 15.13 15.19
C THR A 226 9.31 14.11 14.68
N PRO A 227 8.71 14.32 13.48
CA PRO A 227 7.79 13.34 12.91
C PRO A 227 8.50 12.04 12.54
N THR A 228 7.81 10.92 12.66
CA THR A 228 8.31 9.63 12.20
C THR A 228 8.24 9.51 10.67
N ALA A 229 8.85 8.47 10.11
CA ALA A 229 8.67 8.16 8.69
C ALA A 229 7.21 7.84 8.34
N ARG A 230 6.42 7.31 9.28
CA ARG A 230 4.98 7.08 9.08
C ARG A 230 4.24 8.40 8.99
N ASP A 231 4.48 9.32 9.93
CA ASP A 231 3.85 10.65 9.94
C ASP A 231 4.16 11.42 8.65
N ARG A 232 5.39 11.31 8.14
CA ARG A 232 5.77 11.85 6.83
C ARG A 232 4.94 11.30 5.68
N ARG A 233 4.69 9.99 5.64
CA ARG A 233 3.82 9.40 4.60
C ARG A 233 2.36 9.82 4.76
N LEU A 234 1.84 9.89 5.99
CA LEU A 234 0.48 10.35 6.28
C LEU A 234 0.27 11.81 5.84
N ALA A 235 1.18 12.70 6.22
CA ALA A 235 1.18 14.09 5.77
C ALA A 235 1.33 14.21 4.24
N GLY A 236 2.08 13.29 3.61
CA GLY A 236 2.18 13.22 2.14
C GLY A 236 0.84 12.96 1.45
N VAL A 237 -0.03 12.15 2.05
CA VAL A 237 -1.41 11.92 1.56
C VAL A 237 -2.23 13.19 1.65
N ILE A 238 -2.20 13.86 2.82
CA ILE A 238 -2.88 15.14 3.04
C ILE A 238 -2.40 16.18 2.03
N LYS A 239 -1.09 16.39 1.93
CA LYS A 239 -0.47 17.35 1.01
C LYS A 239 -0.95 17.16 -0.42
N LYS A 240 -1.06 15.90 -0.86
CA LYS A 240 -1.43 15.57 -2.24
C LYS A 240 -2.88 15.87 -2.56
N TYR A 241 -3.82 15.59 -1.65
CA TYR A 241 -5.25 15.60 -1.97
C TYR A 241 -6.03 16.77 -1.35
N ILE A 242 -5.54 17.34 -0.26
CA ILE A 242 -6.19 18.44 0.47
C ILE A 242 -5.31 19.69 0.42
N GLY A 243 -4.03 19.54 0.77
CA GLY A 243 -3.09 20.61 1.10
C GLY A 243 -2.75 20.57 2.59
N LEU A 244 -1.51 20.91 2.94
CA LEU A 244 -1.10 20.97 4.37
C LEU A 244 -1.63 22.24 5.00
N ASN A 245 -2.03 22.16 6.27
CA ASN A 245 -2.35 23.33 7.06
C ASN A 245 -1.09 24.21 7.20
N PRO A 246 -1.16 25.51 6.89
CA PRO A 246 -0.01 26.41 6.87
C PRO A 246 0.55 26.70 8.28
N ALA A 247 -0.32 26.77 9.30
CA ALA A 247 0.12 27.08 10.67
C ALA A 247 1.03 25.98 11.25
N TYR A 248 0.79 24.73 10.86
CA TYR A 248 1.53 23.58 11.38
C TYR A 248 2.58 23.02 10.41
N HIS A 249 2.65 23.53 9.18
CA HIS A 249 3.46 22.95 8.11
C HIS A 249 3.26 21.42 7.96
N GLY A 250 2.05 20.95 8.24
CA GLY A 250 1.65 19.54 8.23
C GLY A 250 1.87 18.74 9.52
N TYR A 251 2.48 19.31 10.56
CA TYR A 251 2.71 18.62 11.85
C TYR A 251 2.38 19.49 13.05
N SER A 252 1.40 19.08 13.86
CA SER A 252 1.04 19.76 15.10
C SER A 252 1.61 19.00 16.29
N TYR A 253 2.61 19.56 16.98
CA TYR A 253 3.15 18.94 18.19
C TYR A 253 2.22 19.20 19.37
N ARG A 254 1.70 18.14 20.00
CA ARG A 254 0.76 18.26 21.13
C ARG A 254 1.04 17.30 22.27
N THR A 255 0.87 17.80 23.49
CA THR A 255 0.98 17.04 24.74
C THR A 255 -0.23 17.19 25.65
N ASN A 256 -1.25 17.95 25.25
CA ASN A 256 -2.46 18.25 26.02
C ASN A 256 -3.65 17.34 25.70
N LEU A 257 -3.50 16.37 24.79
CA LEU A 257 -4.55 15.40 24.45
C LEU A 257 -4.64 14.28 25.48
N LYS A 258 -5.61 14.33 26.39
CA LYS A 258 -5.74 13.40 27.53
C LYS A 258 -5.75 11.92 27.12
N ASN A 259 -6.58 11.54 26.14
CA ASN A 259 -6.63 10.16 25.64
C ASN A 259 -5.29 9.72 25.03
N CYS A 260 -4.71 10.54 24.17
CA CYS A 260 -3.40 10.27 23.55
C CYS A 260 -2.26 10.21 24.58
N ASN A 261 -2.37 10.95 25.69
CA ASN A 261 -1.43 10.89 26.80
C ASN A 261 -1.47 9.54 27.53
N VAL A 262 -2.61 8.85 27.58
CA VAL A 262 -2.68 7.47 28.11
C VAL A 262 -1.84 6.54 27.23
N LEU A 263 -2.01 6.60 25.90
CA LEU A 263 -1.19 5.81 24.96
C LEU A 263 0.30 6.11 25.15
N ARG A 264 0.68 7.39 25.21
CA ARG A 264 2.06 7.84 25.42
C ARG A 264 2.66 7.27 26.71
N LYS A 265 1.96 7.42 27.85
CA LYS A 265 2.42 6.90 29.15
C LYS A 265 2.58 5.38 29.15
N ARG A 266 1.77 4.67 28.35
CA ARG A 266 1.85 3.21 28.18
C ARG A 266 2.93 2.76 27.19
N GLY A 267 3.67 3.70 26.57
CA GLY A 267 4.68 3.42 25.55
C GLY A 267 4.10 3.00 24.20
N ILE A 268 2.84 3.35 23.92
CA ILE A 268 2.15 3.01 22.67
C ILE A 268 2.30 4.16 21.67
N ASP A 269 2.95 3.85 20.55
CA ASP A 269 3.14 4.74 19.40
C ASP A 269 1.78 5.07 18.74
N TYR A 270 1.53 6.35 18.48
CA TYR A 270 0.31 6.80 17.84
C TYR A 270 0.55 7.96 16.87
N SER A 271 -0.38 8.12 15.92
CA SER A 271 -0.54 9.34 15.13
C SER A 271 -2.02 9.72 15.13
N LEU A 272 -2.33 11.00 15.26
CA LEU A 272 -3.68 11.51 15.03
C LEU A 272 -3.65 12.38 13.76
N ILE A 273 -4.59 12.16 12.87
CA ILE A 273 -4.63 12.76 11.53
C ILE A 273 -5.86 13.66 11.44
N GLU A 274 -5.63 14.96 11.38
CA GLU A 274 -6.63 15.94 11.00
C GLU A 274 -6.61 16.04 9.47
N THR A 275 -7.51 15.32 8.79
CA THR A 275 -7.38 15.16 7.33
C THR A 275 -7.65 16.45 6.57
N ALA A 276 -8.64 17.22 7.02
CA ALA A 276 -9.18 18.41 6.39
C ALA A 276 -10.05 19.17 7.40
N PHE A 277 -10.34 20.44 7.14
CA PHE A 277 -11.31 21.20 7.94
C PHE A 277 -12.74 20.92 7.45
N ILE A 278 -13.61 20.40 8.32
CA ILE A 278 -14.98 20.00 7.95
C ILE A 278 -15.91 21.21 7.75
N ASP A 279 -15.60 22.35 8.36
CA ASP A 279 -16.32 23.63 8.21
C ASP A 279 -15.84 24.45 6.99
N ASN A 280 -14.69 24.10 6.42
CA ASN A 280 -14.18 24.72 5.20
C ASN A 280 -14.75 24.05 3.94
N LYS A 281 -15.49 24.82 3.13
CA LYS A 281 -16.15 24.32 1.90
C LYS A 281 -15.18 23.72 0.88
N SER A 282 -14.00 24.31 0.68
CA SER A 282 -13.01 23.85 -0.31
C SER A 282 -12.37 22.54 0.12
N ASP A 283 -11.98 22.45 1.38
CA ASP A 283 -11.44 21.23 1.98
C ASP A 283 -12.46 20.09 1.95
N TYR A 284 -13.71 20.36 2.34
CA TYR A 284 -14.78 19.38 2.28
C TYR A 284 -15.05 18.90 0.84
N ALA A 285 -15.01 19.79 -0.15
CA ALA A 285 -15.15 19.43 -1.55
C ALA A 285 -14.00 18.52 -2.03
N LYS A 286 -12.74 18.87 -1.72
CA LYS A 286 -11.56 18.03 -2.02
C LYS A 286 -11.63 16.68 -1.33
N LEU A 287 -12.01 16.67 -0.05
CA LEU A 287 -12.16 15.45 0.75
C LEU A 287 -13.16 14.50 0.11
N ASN A 288 -14.34 14.97 -0.29
CA ASN A 288 -15.33 14.13 -0.97
C ASN A 288 -14.86 13.67 -2.36
N LYS A 289 -14.27 14.58 -3.16
CA LYS A 289 -13.75 14.26 -4.50
C LYS A 289 -12.67 13.19 -4.48
N HIS A 290 -11.80 13.22 -3.47
CA HIS A 290 -10.62 12.35 -3.36
C HIS A 290 -10.73 11.28 -2.28
N LEU A 291 -11.91 11.08 -1.69
CA LEU A 291 -12.07 10.23 -0.50
C LEU A 291 -11.53 8.81 -0.71
N ASP A 292 -11.75 8.21 -1.88
CA ASP A 292 -11.24 6.87 -2.18
C ASP A 292 -9.71 6.83 -2.26
N GLN A 293 -9.10 7.81 -2.93
CA GLN A 293 -7.65 7.94 -3.07
C GLN A 293 -6.97 8.30 -1.74
N ILE A 294 -7.61 9.14 -0.91
CA ILE A 294 -7.15 9.49 0.44
C ILE A 294 -7.13 8.23 1.31
N SER A 295 -8.25 7.50 1.38
CA SER A 295 -8.33 6.26 2.17
C SER A 295 -7.35 5.20 1.68
N LYS A 296 -7.17 5.04 0.37
CA LYS A 296 -6.13 4.16 -0.20
C LYS A 296 -4.75 4.61 0.25
N GLY A 297 -4.44 5.90 0.06
CA GLY A 297 -3.16 6.50 0.42
C GLY A 297 -2.82 6.34 1.90
N TYR A 298 -3.79 6.48 2.80
CA TYR A 298 -3.56 6.27 4.23
C TYR A 298 -3.22 4.82 4.56
N ILE A 299 -3.91 3.84 3.98
CA ILE A 299 -3.55 2.43 4.18
C ILE A 299 -2.16 2.13 3.59
N GLU A 300 -1.85 2.67 2.41
CA GLU A 300 -0.52 2.54 1.79
C GLU A 300 0.58 3.18 2.67
N ALA A 301 0.31 4.34 3.27
CA ALA A 301 1.21 5.03 4.19
C ALA A 301 1.43 4.23 5.49
N ILE A 302 0.36 3.64 6.05
CA ILE A 302 0.42 2.81 7.26
C ILE A 302 1.18 1.51 6.98
N ALA A 303 0.83 0.81 5.91
CA ALA A 303 1.45 -0.44 5.49
C ALA A 303 2.82 -0.24 4.82
N ASN A 304 3.19 1.00 4.51
CA ASN A 304 4.40 1.36 3.78
C ASN A 304 4.58 0.61 2.46
N ARG A 305 3.51 0.50 1.68
CA ARG A 305 3.50 -0.15 0.37
C ARG A 305 2.35 0.35 -0.49
N THR A 306 2.50 0.22 -1.80
CA THR A 306 1.40 0.51 -2.74
C THR A 306 0.42 -0.66 -2.82
N ILE A 307 -0.86 -0.36 -2.92
CA ILE A 307 -1.96 -1.29 -3.17
C ILE A 307 -2.28 -1.22 -4.66
N LYS A 308 -2.32 -2.36 -5.33
CA LYS A 308 -2.76 -2.45 -6.72
C LYS A 308 -4.28 -2.31 -6.82
#